data_AF-A0A953WXN7-F1
#
_entry.id   AF-A0A953WXN7-F1
#
_cell.length_a   1.000
_cell.length_b   1.000
_cell.length_c   1.000
_cell.angle_alpha   90.00
_cell.angle_beta   90.00
_cell.angle_gamma   90.00
#
_symmetry.space_group_name_H-M   'P 1'
#
loop_
_entity.id
_entity.type
_entity.pdbx_description
1 polymer ?
#
loop_
_entity_poly.entity_id
_entity_poly.type
_entity_poly.pdbx_seq_one_letter_code
_entity_poly.pdbx_strand_id
1 'polypeptide(L)'
;MARLRGILAGTVATMSLLGMAACSAEKTPAPSEQAAGGPECVPLQEGYYLFQDGKFFATTPPPATPVPEASAPPAPVPGGWAGGLVNQFSGLGFPWMGLKVRDRVATVTGTAPDTVSKERALAAAESAIRSDPDGAREVSLIVDAIAVEGGDLGVGQSLATLADSDMTLADCQNAFVETMQGRNIEFQLNQAGISPASARLLDAVTGVAIFCSAYSVEIGGHTDSRGSDSYNRQLSQERAEAVKQYLVDRGVDGENIAAIGYGETRPVDTADTPEAWARNRRTEFKVSAR
;
A
#
# COMPACT_ATOMS: atom_id res chain seq x y z
N MET A 1 6.30 -66.14 0.58
CA MET A 1 7.37 -67.13 0.32
C MET A 1 8.30 -66.58 -0.74
N ALA A 2 9.62 -66.68 -0.51
CA ALA A 2 10.78 -66.53 -1.42
C ALA A 2 10.87 -65.28 -2.35
N ARG A 3 11.77 -64.29 -2.19
CA ARG A 3 13.26 -64.18 -2.14
C ARG A 3 14.02 -64.45 -3.46
N LEU A 4 15.01 -63.56 -3.66
CA LEU A 4 16.21 -63.51 -4.54
C LEU A 4 16.07 -62.83 -5.92
N ARG A 5 17.07 -62.14 -6.50
CA ARG A 5 18.31 -61.37 -6.16
C ARG A 5 19.15 -61.33 -7.46
N GLY A 6 19.90 -60.25 -7.71
CA GLY A 6 21.03 -60.18 -8.68
C GLY A 6 20.91 -58.96 -9.63
N ILE A 7 21.58 -57.81 -9.45
CA ILE A 7 23.01 -57.42 -9.42
C ILE A 7 23.68 -57.36 -10.81
N LEU A 8 24.08 -56.15 -11.24
CA LEU A 8 25.35 -55.73 -11.91
C LEU A 8 25.20 -54.21 -12.19
N ALA A 9 25.92 -53.27 -11.55
CA ALA A 9 27.36 -52.97 -11.45
C ALA A 9 27.89 -52.06 -12.58
N GLY A 10 28.59 -50.97 -12.18
CA GLY A 10 29.52 -50.19 -13.03
C GLY A 10 29.45 -48.65 -12.82
N THR A 11 30.02 -48.07 -11.76
CA THR A 11 31.32 -47.33 -11.67
C THR A 11 31.45 -46.07 -12.56
N VAL A 12 31.47 -44.84 -12.02
CA VAL A 12 32.52 -44.06 -11.29
C VAL A 12 33.35 -43.16 -12.22
N ALA A 13 33.32 -41.84 -11.95
CA ALA A 13 34.44 -40.88 -11.98
C ALA A 13 33.91 -39.51 -11.47
N THR A 14 34.18 -39.07 -10.23
CA THR A 14 35.29 -38.16 -9.82
C THR A 14 35.47 -36.96 -10.79
N MET A 15 35.47 -35.69 -10.36
CA MET A 15 36.45 -35.12 -9.43
C MET A 15 36.08 -33.66 -9.11
N SER A 16 36.27 -33.26 -7.84
CA SER A 16 36.13 -31.89 -7.31
C SER A 16 37.17 -30.91 -7.88
N LEU A 17 36.89 -29.60 -7.85
CA LEU A 17 37.74 -28.57 -7.23
C LEU A 17 37.11 -27.15 -7.31
N LEU A 18 37.18 -26.44 -6.18
CA LEU A 18 36.91 -25.01 -6.00
C LEU A 18 37.92 -24.15 -6.79
N GLY A 19 37.51 -22.95 -7.19
CA GLY A 19 38.43 -21.86 -7.55
C GLY A 19 37.71 -20.57 -7.96
N MET A 20 37.90 -19.49 -7.18
CA MET A 20 37.49 -18.11 -7.48
C MET A 20 38.51 -17.38 -8.38
N ALA A 21 38.07 -16.23 -8.92
CA ALA A 21 38.81 -15.10 -9.54
C ALA A 21 39.32 -15.33 -10.99
N ALA A 22 39.52 -14.34 -11.86
CA ALA A 22 39.09 -12.95 -12.06
C ALA A 22 39.71 -12.50 -13.42
N CYS A 23 39.15 -11.46 -14.05
CA CYS A 23 39.73 -10.55 -15.06
C CYS A 23 40.09 -11.05 -16.50
N SER A 24 39.34 -10.49 -17.44
CA SER A 24 39.77 -9.67 -18.61
C SER A 24 40.55 -10.24 -19.81
N ALA A 25 39.99 -9.87 -20.99
CA ALA A 25 40.61 -9.35 -22.21
C ALA A 25 40.97 -10.31 -23.37
N GLU A 26 40.16 -10.25 -24.44
CA GLU A 26 40.56 -10.43 -25.84
C GLU A 26 40.23 -9.09 -26.55
N LYS A 27 41.17 -8.17 -26.82
CA LYS A 27 42.30 -8.15 -27.77
C LYS A 27 41.88 -7.75 -29.19
N THR A 28 41.95 -6.46 -29.48
CA THR A 28 42.21 -5.94 -30.85
C THR A 28 43.70 -5.64 -30.96
N PRO A 29 44.40 -6.01 -32.06
CA PRO A 29 45.82 -5.70 -32.22
C PRO A 29 46.04 -4.28 -32.78
N ALA A 30 47.20 -3.73 -32.43
CA ALA A 30 47.74 -2.42 -32.82
C ALA A 30 48.27 -2.37 -34.27
N PRO A 31 48.64 -1.18 -34.79
CA PRO A 31 50.07 -0.85 -34.74
C PRO A 31 50.44 0.64 -34.44
N SER A 32 51.58 0.76 -33.77
CA SER A 32 52.65 1.80 -33.81
C SER A 32 52.36 3.28 -33.51
N GLU A 33 52.85 3.71 -32.33
CA GLU A 33 53.86 4.77 -32.07
C GLU A 33 53.88 6.06 -32.93
N GLN A 34 53.50 7.21 -32.35
CA GLN A 34 54.41 8.25 -31.82
C GLN A 34 53.68 9.57 -31.49
N ALA A 35 54.14 10.18 -30.40
CA ALA A 35 53.54 11.31 -29.68
C ALA A 35 53.62 12.65 -30.42
N ALA A 36 52.62 13.50 -30.21
CA ALA A 36 52.76 14.92 -29.80
C ALA A 36 51.39 15.62 -29.86
N GLY A 37 50.76 15.87 -28.71
CA GLY A 37 49.52 16.64 -28.61
C GLY A 37 49.40 17.25 -27.22
N GLY A 38 49.14 18.57 -27.16
CA GLY A 38 48.83 19.29 -25.92
C GLY A 38 47.60 18.69 -25.21
N PRO A 39 47.28 19.13 -23.98
CA PRO A 39 46.30 18.44 -23.15
C PRO A 39 44.95 18.36 -23.85
N GLU A 40 44.63 17.15 -24.31
CA GLU A 40 43.35 16.78 -24.88
C GLU A 40 42.29 16.90 -23.78
N CYS A 41 41.29 17.75 -24.01
CA CYS A 41 40.18 17.91 -23.07
C CYS A 41 39.36 16.62 -23.02
N VAL A 42 39.58 15.79 -22.01
CA VAL A 42 38.77 14.59 -21.74
C VAL A 42 37.54 14.99 -20.93
N PRO A 43 36.31 14.72 -21.40
CA PRO A 43 35.10 14.97 -20.62
C PRO A 43 35.06 14.05 -19.39
N LEU A 44 34.83 14.64 -18.21
CA LEU A 44 34.62 13.87 -16.97
C LEU A 44 33.22 13.25 -16.97
N GLN A 45 33.10 12.05 -16.40
CA GLN A 45 31.83 11.36 -16.18
C GLN A 45 30.98 12.15 -15.16
N GLU A 46 29.67 11.92 -15.11
CA GLU A 46 28.83 12.52 -14.07
C GLU A 46 29.18 11.91 -12.70
N GLY A 47 29.49 12.76 -11.73
CA GLY A 47 29.90 12.34 -10.39
C GLY A 47 30.37 13.52 -9.53
N TYR A 48 30.70 13.25 -8.27
CA TYR A 48 31.28 14.23 -7.37
C TYR A 48 32.80 14.17 -7.49
N TYR A 49 33.44 15.32 -7.68
CA TYR A 49 34.90 15.40 -7.82
C TYR A 49 35.46 16.47 -6.90
N LEU A 50 36.60 16.18 -6.29
CA LEU A 50 37.41 17.11 -5.52
C LEU A 50 38.68 17.43 -6.30
N PHE A 51 39.01 18.71 -6.44
CA PHE A 51 40.24 19.14 -7.11
C PHE A 51 41.32 19.48 -6.09
N GLN A 52 42.42 18.74 -6.10
CA GLN A 52 43.54 18.93 -5.18
C GLN A 52 44.87 18.71 -5.91
N ASP A 53 45.88 19.56 -5.65
CA ASP A 53 47.22 19.49 -6.26
C ASP A 53 47.24 19.34 -7.79
N GLY A 54 46.34 20.07 -8.47
CA GLY A 54 46.28 20.09 -9.93
C GLY A 54 45.59 18.87 -10.56
N LYS A 55 44.95 18.00 -9.76
CA LYS A 55 44.27 16.79 -10.23
C LYS A 55 42.86 16.68 -9.66
N PHE A 56 41.94 16.15 -10.46
CA PHE A 56 40.59 15.80 -10.02
C PHE A 56 40.57 14.38 -9.43
N PHE A 57 39.97 14.24 -8.26
CA PHE A 57 39.72 12.97 -7.60
C PHE A 57 38.20 12.76 -7.54
N ALA A 58 37.71 11.64 -8.05
CA ALA A 58 36.33 11.27 -7.82
C ALA A 58 36.12 11.06 -6.31
N THR A 59 35.11 11.71 -5.76
CA THR A 59 34.70 11.53 -4.37
C THR A 59 33.33 10.92 -4.31
N THR A 60 33.00 10.32 -3.17
CA THR A 60 31.61 10.04 -2.85
C THR A 60 30.88 11.36 -2.58
N PRO A 61 29.56 11.41 -2.77
CA PRO A 61 28.76 12.55 -2.34
C PRO A 61 29.09 12.91 -0.89
N PRO A 62 29.16 14.20 -0.52
CA PRO A 62 29.31 14.57 0.89
C PRO A 62 28.17 13.95 1.71
N PRO A 63 28.40 13.56 2.97
CA PRO A 63 27.35 13.02 3.81
C PRO A 63 26.20 14.01 3.85
N ALA A 64 24.98 13.53 3.61
CA ALA A 64 23.78 14.35 3.71
C ALA A 64 23.83 15.10 5.04
N THR A 65 23.80 16.43 4.99
CA THR A 65 23.51 17.25 6.16
C THR A 65 22.31 16.64 6.87
N PRO A 66 22.32 16.54 8.21
CA PRO A 66 21.19 15.97 8.93
C PRO A 66 19.93 16.70 8.45
N VAL A 67 19.01 15.92 7.88
CA VAL A 67 17.64 16.35 7.63
C VAL A 67 17.14 16.90 8.97
N PRO A 68 16.55 18.11 9.02
CA PRO A 68 15.94 18.57 10.24
C PRO A 68 14.97 17.49 10.73
N GLU A 69 15.20 17.13 11.99
CA GLU A 69 14.46 16.23 12.85
C GLU A 69 12.99 16.07 12.41
N ALA A 70 12.56 14.81 12.32
CA ALA A 70 11.19 14.41 12.12
C ALA A 70 10.23 15.39 12.80
N SER A 71 9.30 15.91 12.00
CA SER A 71 8.16 16.72 12.42
C SER A 71 7.66 16.31 13.80
N ALA A 72 7.48 17.33 14.65
CA ALA A 72 7.13 17.29 16.06
C ALA A 72 6.27 16.10 16.53
N PRO A 73 6.50 15.57 17.74
CA PRO A 73 5.62 14.57 18.34
C PRO A 73 4.17 15.10 18.38
N PRO A 74 3.16 14.27 18.08
CA PRO A 74 1.78 14.71 18.03
C PRO A 74 1.31 15.29 19.38
N ALA A 75 0.51 16.35 19.29
CA ALA A 75 -0.10 17.10 20.39
C ALA A 75 -1.09 16.22 21.21
N PRO A 76 -1.64 16.74 22.33
CA PRO A 76 -1.76 16.04 23.60
C PRO A 76 -2.67 14.80 23.56
N VAL A 77 -2.16 13.76 24.21
CA VAL A 77 -2.82 12.49 24.48
C VAL A 77 -4.07 12.70 25.34
N PRO A 78 -5.28 12.32 24.88
CA PRO A 78 -6.40 12.17 25.79
C PRO A 78 -6.06 11.01 26.73
N GLY A 79 -6.00 11.27 28.04
CA GLY A 79 -5.73 10.25 29.06
C GLY A 79 -6.66 9.05 28.91
N GLY A 80 -6.12 7.92 28.48
CA GLY A 80 -6.83 6.69 28.18
C GLY A 80 -5.86 5.61 27.70
N TRP A 81 -6.33 4.37 27.59
CA TRP A 81 -5.53 3.20 27.20
C TRP A 81 -4.75 3.41 25.88
N ALA A 82 -5.35 4.13 24.91
CA ALA A 82 -4.73 4.44 23.62
C ALA A 82 -3.40 5.23 23.78
N GLY A 83 -3.34 6.17 24.74
CA GLY A 83 -2.12 6.89 25.06
C GLY A 83 -1.01 6.01 25.63
N GLY A 84 -1.39 5.01 26.44
CA GLY A 84 -0.48 3.97 26.92
C GLY A 84 0.12 3.17 25.77
N LEU A 85 -0.69 2.80 24.78
CA LEU A 85 -0.22 2.06 23.61
C LEU A 85 0.73 2.88 22.73
N VAL A 86 0.50 4.18 22.54
CA VAL A 86 1.44 5.04 21.79
C VAL A 86 2.83 5.04 22.44
N ASN A 87 2.90 5.12 23.77
CA ASN A 87 4.17 5.01 24.49
C ASN A 87 4.80 3.61 24.30
N GLN A 88 3.99 2.55 24.29
CA GLN A 88 4.46 1.20 24.03
C GLN A 88 5.04 1.05 22.62
N PHE A 89 4.41 1.62 21.58
CA PHE A 89 4.92 1.58 20.20
C PHE A 89 6.30 2.20 20.08
N SER A 90 6.51 3.33 20.76
CA SER A 90 7.83 3.96 20.84
C SER A 90 8.88 3.02 21.46
N GLY A 91 8.54 2.33 22.55
CA GLY A 91 9.41 1.33 23.18
C GLY A 91 9.68 0.09 22.32
N LEU A 92 8.78 -0.24 21.39
CA LEU A 92 8.93 -1.35 20.43
C LEU A 92 9.76 -0.97 19.18
N GLY A 93 10.27 0.26 19.11
CA GLY A 93 11.07 0.75 17.98
C GLY A 93 10.25 1.46 16.90
N PHE A 94 9.02 1.85 17.20
CA PHE A 94 8.14 2.60 16.28
C PHE A 94 7.76 3.98 16.84
N PRO A 95 8.73 4.88 17.10
CA PRO A 95 8.47 6.18 17.72
C PRO A 95 7.62 7.14 16.85
N TRP A 96 7.51 6.84 15.57
CA TRP A 96 6.73 7.60 14.58
C TRP A 96 5.26 7.17 14.52
N MET A 97 4.85 6.16 15.29
CA MET A 97 3.47 5.69 15.32
C MET A 97 2.58 6.53 16.24
N GLY A 98 1.35 6.75 15.78
CA GLY A 98 0.27 7.29 16.58
C GLY A 98 -0.95 6.37 16.55
N LEU A 99 -1.88 6.63 17.45
CA LEU A 99 -3.15 5.93 17.54
C LEU A 99 -4.25 6.95 17.82
N LYS A 100 -5.24 7.01 16.92
CA LYS A 100 -6.48 7.77 17.13
C LYS A 100 -7.62 6.78 17.31
N VAL A 101 -8.49 7.02 18.29
CA VAL A 101 -9.67 6.18 18.52
C VAL A 101 -10.91 7.06 18.54
N ARG A 102 -11.88 6.74 17.69
CA ARG A 102 -13.16 7.44 17.59
C ARG A 102 -14.22 6.47 17.08
N ASP A 103 -15.44 6.53 17.64
CA ASP A 103 -16.60 5.72 17.19
C ASP A 103 -16.29 4.23 16.98
N ARG A 104 -15.53 3.63 17.92
CA ARG A 104 -15.03 2.24 17.90
C ARG A 104 -14.05 1.89 16.77
N VAL A 105 -13.58 2.89 16.04
CA VAL A 105 -12.55 2.78 15.01
C VAL A 105 -11.22 3.25 15.58
N ALA A 106 -10.22 2.36 15.54
CA ALA A 106 -8.84 2.68 15.86
C ALA A 106 -8.05 2.92 14.56
N THR A 107 -7.61 4.15 14.35
CA THR A 107 -6.80 4.54 13.21
C THR A 107 -5.34 4.60 13.63
N VAL A 108 -4.55 3.67 13.10
CA VAL A 108 -3.11 3.60 13.36
C VAL A 108 -2.41 4.53 12.38
N THR A 109 -1.78 5.59 12.88
CA THR A 109 -1.20 6.67 12.07
C THR A 109 0.32 6.65 12.15
N GLY A 110 0.98 7.30 11.20
CA GLY A 110 2.43 7.55 11.24
C GLY A 110 3.06 7.52 9.86
N THR A 111 4.37 7.78 9.81
CA THR A 111 5.16 7.68 8.58
C THR A 111 6.28 6.68 8.82
N ALA A 112 6.20 5.52 8.16
CA ALA A 112 7.20 4.49 8.23
C ALA A 112 8.35 4.77 7.24
N PRO A 113 9.60 4.45 7.60
CA PRO A 113 10.74 4.63 6.69
C PRO A 113 10.69 3.71 5.46
N ASP A 114 10.04 2.54 5.59
CA ASP A 114 9.93 1.55 4.53
C ASP A 114 8.69 0.64 4.76
N THR A 115 8.33 -0.12 3.72
CA THR A 115 7.16 -1.03 3.76
C THR A 115 7.29 -2.14 4.80
N VAL A 116 8.50 -2.66 5.04
CA VAL A 116 8.71 -3.74 6.04
C VAL A 116 8.50 -3.19 7.44
N SER A 117 9.01 -2.00 7.72
CA SER A 117 8.78 -1.27 8.96
C SER A 117 7.31 -0.97 9.18
N LYS A 118 6.58 -0.55 8.13
CA LYS A 118 5.13 -0.36 8.15
C LYS A 118 4.38 -1.65 8.52
N GLU A 119 4.66 -2.76 7.85
CA GLU A 119 3.97 -4.04 8.09
C GLU A 119 4.18 -4.54 9.52
N ARG A 120 5.41 -4.44 10.03
CA ARG A 120 5.76 -4.83 11.40
C ARG A 120 5.08 -3.93 12.44
N ALA A 121 5.07 -2.62 12.21
CA ALA A 121 4.41 -1.64 13.04
C ALA A 121 2.90 -1.89 13.12
N LEU A 122 2.25 -2.07 11.98
CA LEU A 122 0.81 -2.34 11.92
C LEU A 122 0.45 -3.62 12.66
N ALA A 123 1.19 -4.71 12.44
CA ALA A 123 0.95 -5.98 13.15
C ALA A 123 1.15 -5.84 14.67
N ALA A 124 2.15 -5.05 15.10
CA ALA A 124 2.37 -4.76 16.51
C ALA A 124 1.21 -3.95 17.11
N ALA A 125 0.70 -2.93 16.40
CA ALA A 125 -0.46 -2.17 16.83
C ALA A 125 -1.73 -3.03 16.92
N GLU A 126 -2.01 -3.86 15.92
CA GLU A 126 -3.16 -4.77 15.95
C GLU A 126 -3.13 -5.71 17.14
N SER A 127 -1.97 -6.31 17.40
CA SER A 127 -1.77 -7.19 18.56
C SER A 127 -1.94 -6.43 19.88
N ALA A 128 -1.36 -5.24 19.99
CA ALA A 128 -1.43 -4.43 21.20
C ALA A 128 -2.88 -3.98 21.49
N ILE A 129 -3.59 -3.48 20.49
CA ILE A 129 -5.00 -3.04 20.64
C ILE A 129 -5.90 -4.20 21.05
N ARG A 130 -5.72 -5.39 20.45
CA ARG A 130 -6.55 -6.57 20.76
C ARG A 130 -6.21 -7.24 22.09
N SER A 131 -4.99 -7.06 22.59
CA SER A 131 -4.56 -7.63 23.87
C SER A 131 -4.79 -6.69 25.05
N ASP A 132 -4.93 -5.39 24.79
CA ASP A 132 -5.37 -4.42 25.78
C ASP A 132 -6.85 -4.65 26.15
N PRO A 133 -7.20 -4.76 27.45
CA PRO A 133 -8.58 -5.03 27.88
C PRO A 133 -9.59 -3.96 27.42
N ASP A 134 -9.19 -2.69 27.41
CA ASP A 134 -10.06 -1.60 26.98
C ASP A 134 -10.08 -1.51 25.46
N GLY A 135 -8.93 -1.66 24.81
CA GLY A 135 -8.82 -1.75 23.36
C GLY A 135 -9.71 -2.84 22.75
N ALA A 136 -9.67 -4.05 23.31
CA ALA A 136 -10.47 -5.19 22.85
C ALA A 136 -11.99 -4.97 23.00
N ARG A 137 -12.41 -4.16 23.98
CA ARG A 137 -13.82 -3.87 24.26
C ARG A 137 -14.33 -2.70 23.40
N GLU A 138 -13.50 -1.67 23.25
CA GLU A 138 -13.89 -0.39 22.65
C GLU A 138 -13.70 -0.38 21.14
N VAL A 139 -12.72 -1.10 20.61
CA VAL A 139 -12.40 -1.08 19.18
C VAL A 139 -13.04 -2.28 18.48
N SER A 140 -13.83 -2.01 17.44
CA SER A 140 -14.34 -3.04 16.52
C SER A 140 -13.64 -3.06 15.17
N LEU A 141 -12.97 -1.96 14.79
CA LEU A 141 -12.28 -1.83 13.51
C LEU A 141 -10.91 -1.17 13.70
N ILE A 142 -9.87 -1.76 13.10
CA ILE A 142 -8.52 -1.19 13.09
C ILE A 142 -8.18 -0.82 11.65
N VAL A 143 -7.84 0.44 11.41
CA VAL A 143 -7.55 0.98 10.07
C VAL A 143 -6.08 1.38 9.97
N ASP A 144 -5.44 0.95 8.88
CA ASP A 144 -4.07 1.31 8.51
C ASP A 144 -4.04 2.70 7.86
N ALA A 145 -3.60 3.70 8.62
CA ALA A 145 -3.26 5.04 8.15
C ALA A 145 -1.75 5.31 8.31
N ILE A 146 -0.91 4.29 8.15
CA ILE A 146 0.53 4.45 8.12
C ILE A 146 0.97 4.73 6.68
N ALA A 147 1.60 5.88 6.46
CA ALA A 147 2.27 6.22 5.21
C ALA A 147 3.68 5.60 5.15
N VAL A 148 4.25 5.50 3.96
CA VAL A 148 5.67 5.19 3.77
C VAL A 148 6.40 6.44 3.25
N GLU A 149 7.57 6.75 3.81
CA GLU A 149 8.40 7.88 3.37
C GLU A 149 8.68 7.80 1.86
N GLY A 150 8.34 8.87 1.13
CA GLY A 150 8.48 8.93 -0.33
C GLY A 150 7.61 7.92 -1.11
N GLY A 151 6.65 7.27 -0.46
CA GLY A 151 5.83 6.20 -1.02
C GLY A 151 4.32 6.46 -0.93
N ASP A 152 3.55 5.37 -0.81
CA ASP A 152 2.09 5.42 -0.67
C ASP A 152 1.71 6.06 0.67
N LEU A 153 0.72 6.95 0.62
CA LEU A 153 0.16 7.62 1.79
C LEU A 153 -0.54 6.63 2.72
N GLY A 154 -0.94 5.45 2.21
CA GLY A 154 -1.67 4.43 2.95
C GLY A 154 -3.18 4.62 2.80
N VAL A 155 -3.94 3.55 3.03
CA VAL A 155 -5.37 3.52 2.70
C VAL A 155 -6.24 4.34 3.64
N GLY A 156 -5.83 4.48 4.90
CA GLY A 156 -6.58 5.15 5.95
C GLY A 156 -6.24 6.62 6.20
N GLN A 157 -5.38 7.28 5.40
CA GLN A 157 -5.02 8.69 5.67
C GLN A 157 -6.21 9.62 5.62
N SER A 158 -7.08 9.48 4.61
CA SER A 158 -8.29 10.30 4.51
C SER A 158 -9.20 10.10 5.72
N LEU A 159 -9.25 8.90 6.29
CA LEU A 159 -9.95 8.64 7.55
C LEU A 159 -9.27 9.33 8.74
N ALA A 160 -7.93 9.29 8.82
CA ALA A 160 -7.18 9.95 9.89
C ALA A 160 -7.35 11.47 9.89
N THR A 161 -7.48 12.08 8.69
CA THR A 161 -7.81 13.51 8.51
C THR A 161 -9.27 13.79 8.84
N LEU A 162 -10.20 12.95 8.36
CA LEU A 162 -11.63 13.07 8.64
C LEU A 162 -11.92 12.99 10.16
N ALA A 163 -11.13 12.22 10.91
CA ALA A 163 -11.24 12.12 12.36
C ALA A 163 -11.15 13.47 13.09
N ASP A 164 -10.42 14.43 12.51
CA ASP A 164 -10.13 15.75 13.07
C ASP A 164 -11.02 16.86 12.47
N SER A 165 -11.92 16.54 11.53
CA SER A 165 -12.78 17.52 10.86
C SER A 165 -14.20 17.56 11.45
N ASP A 166 -15.00 18.51 10.95
CA ASP A 166 -16.42 18.67 11.31
C ASP A 166 -17.33 17.62 10.63
N MET A 167 -16.77 16.72 9.81
CA MET A 167 -17.50 15.65 9.12
C MET A 167 -18.71 16.15 8.34
N THR A 168 -18.54 17.22 7.57
CA THR A 168 -19.60 17.71 6.68
C THR A 168 -19.84 16.71 5.54
N LEU A 169 -20.97 16.86 4.83
CA LEU A 169 -21.27 16.03 3.65
C LEU A 169 -20.13 16.08 2.62
N ALA A 170 -19.52 17.25 2.43
CA ALA A 170 -18.39 17.41 1.52
C ALA A 170 -17.13 16.70 2.02
N ASP A 171 -16.82 16.79 3.32
CA ASP A 171 -15.68 16.08 3.92
C ASP A 171 -15.85 14.56 3.79
N CYS A 172 -17.06 14.06 4.04
CA CYS A 172 -17.41 12.66 3.87
C CYS A 172 -17.27 12.20 2.42
N GLN A 173 -17.80 12.98 1.46
CA GLN A 173 -17.67 12.65 0.04
C GLN A 173 -16.20 12.63 -0.41
N ASN A 174 -15.41 13.61 0.04
CA ASN A 174 -13.99 13.70 -0.27
C ASN A 174 -13.21 12.54 0.34
N ALA A 175 -13.49 12.17 1.59
CA ALA A 175 -12.84 11.04 2.24
C ALA A 175 -13.03 9.73 1.47
N PHE A 176 -14.25 9.44 0.99
CA PHE A 176 -14.46 8.28 0.13
C PHE A 176 -13.70 8.35 -1.21
N VAL A 177 -13.71 9.52 -1.85
CA VAL A 177 -13.01 9.72 -3.14
C VAL A 177 -11.51 9.52 -2.99
N GLU A 178 -10.90 10.12 -1.98
CA GLU A 178 -9.46 10.01 -1.72
C GLU A 178 -9.07 8.59 -1.28
N THR A 179 -9.86 7.93 -0.42
CA THR A 179 -9.62 6.54 -0.03
C THR A 179 -9.60 5.61 -1.26
N MET A 180 -10.47 5.86 -2.25
CA MET A 180 -10.55 5.09 -3.50
C MET A 180 -9.62 5.57 -4.61
N GLN A 181 -8.94 6.71 -4.45
CA GLN A 181 -8.18 7.33 -5.54
C GLN A 181 -7.02 6.42 -5.97
N GLY A 182 -7.01 6.07 -7.26
CA GLY A 182 -5.99 5.18 -7.84
C GLY A 182 -6.07 3.73 -7.34
N ARG A 183 -7.15 3.36 -6.64
CA ARG A 183 -7.35 2.04 -6.04
C ARG A 183 -8.66 1.43 -6.55
N ASN A 184 -8.78 0.11 -6.41
CA ASN A 184 -9.99 -0.60 -6.77
C ASN A 184 -10.26 -1.73 -5.77
N ILE A 185 -11.54 -2.06 -5.61
CA ILE A 185 -11.94 -3.26 -4.88
C ILE A 185 -11.84 -4.43 -5.84
N GLU A 186 -10.98 -5.37 -5.51
CA GLU A 186 -10.74 -6.57 -6.28
C GLU A 186 -11.71 -7.66 -5.86
N PHE A 187 -12.21 -8.38 -6.86
CA PHE A 187 -13.10 -9.52 -6.69
C PHE A 187 -12.48 -10.76 -7.33
N GLN A 188 -12.81 -11.92 -6.80
CA GLN A 188 -12.45 -13.20 -7.42
C GLN A 188 -13.03 -13.29 -8.84
N LEU A 189 -12.30 -13.98 -9.73
CA LEU A 189 -12.65 -14.04 -11.15
C LEU A 189 -14.07 -14.57 -11.35
N ASN A 190 -14.91 -13.78 -12.03
CA ASN A 190 -16.33 -14.05 -12.30
C ASN A 190 -17.17 -14.34 -11.04
N GLN A 191 -16.75 -13.82 -9.89
CA GLN A 191 -17.46 -13.98 -8.62
C GLN A 191 -17.59 -12.64 -7.90
N ALA A 192 -18.53 -12.57 -6.98
CA ALA A 192 -18.72 -11.42 -6.08
C ALA A 192 -17.88 -11.53 -4.78
N GLY A 193 -17.09 -12.60 -4.63
CA GLY A 193 -16.21 -12.77 -3.47
C GLY A 193 -15.09 -11.72 -3.49
N ILE A 194 -15.04 -10.87 -2.46
CA ILE A 194 -14.00 -9.86 -2.28
C ILE A 194 -12.62 -10.52 -2.10
N SER A 195 -11.62 -10.01 -2.79
CA SER A 195 -10.22 -10.45 -2.64
C SER A 195 -9.67 -10.04 -1.28
N PRO A 196 -8.91 -10.90 -0.58
CA PRO A 196 -8.21 -10.52 0.65
C PRO A 196 -7.28 -9.31 0.46
N ALA A 197 -6.77 -9.08 -0.76
CA ALA A 197 -5.96 -7.92 -1.08
C ALA A 197 -6.71 -6.59 -0.88
N SER A 198 -8.04 -6.58 -1.02
CA SER A 198 -8.87 -5.39 -0.81
C SER A 198 -9.35 -5.21 0.63
N ALA A 199 -9.02 -6.12 1.55
CA ALA A 199 -9.48 -6.03 2.93
C ALA A 199 -9.06 -4.71 3.59
N ARG A 200 -7.80 -4.29 3.44
CA ARG A 200 -7.31 -3.03 4.02
C ARG A 200 -8.02 -1.80 3.46
N LEU A 201 -8.24 -1.79 2.14
CA LEU A 201 -8.99 -0.71 1.48
C LEU A 201 -10.43 -0.66 2.01
N LEU A 202 -11.09 -1.82 2.12
CA LEU A 202 -12.45 -1.89 2.61
C LEU A 202 -12.57 -1.55 4.09
N ASP A 203 -11.59 -1.90 4.93
CA ASP A 203 -11.54 -1.46 6.32
C ASP A 203 -11.46 0.07 6.39
N ALA A 204 -10.66 0.71 5.54
CA ALA A 204 -10.60 2.18 5.47
C ALA A 204 -11.94 2.80 5.01
N VAL A 205 -12.56 2.26 3.95
CA VAL A 205 -13.90 2.66 3.47
C VAL A 205 -14.95 2.48 4.57
N THR A 206 -14.87 1.39 5.32
CA THR A 206 -15.77 1.10 6.46
C THR A 206 -15.60 2.16 7.55
N GLY A 207 -14.36 2.51 7.90
CA GLY A 207 -14.09 3.59 8.85
C GLY A 207 -14.70 4.92 8.42
N VAL A 208 -14.58 5.27 7.14
CA VAL A 208 -15.21 6.49 6.59
C VAL A 208 -16.73 6.41 6.71
N ALA A 209 -17.34 5.28 6.38
CA ALA A 209 -18.78 5.07 6.51
C ALA A 209 -19.28 5.17 7.97
N ILE A 210 -18.50 4.69 8.94
CA ILE A 210 -18.82 4.81 10.38
C ILE A 210 -18.79 6.28 10.82
N PHE A 211 -17.76 7.03 10.45
CA PHE A 211 -17.66 8.45 10.79
C PHE A 211 -18.75 9.28 10.11
N CYS A 212 -19.11 8.93 8.88
CA CYS A 212 -20.14 9.58 8.08
C CYS A 212 -21.55 9.02 8.33
N SER A 213 -21.79 8.41 9.49
CA SER A 213 -23.06 7.79 9.88
C SER A 213 -24.22 8.77 10.13
N ALA A 214 -24.06 10.06 9.84
CA ALA A 214 -25.14 11.04 9.74
C ALA A 214 -25.76 11.11 8.33
N TYR A 215 -25.11 10.54 7.32
CA TYR A 215 -25.48 10.62 5.90
C TYR A 215 -25.90 9.27 5.34
N SER A 216 -26.44 9.29 4.12
CA SER A 216 -26.66 8.08 3.31
C SER A 216 -25.51 7.89 2.33
N VAL A 217 -25.06 6.65 2.14
CA VAL A 217 -23.98 6.30 1.21
C VAL A 217 -24.48 5.32 0.17
N GLU A 218 -24.38 5.69 -1.11
CA GLU A 218 -24.62 4.80 -2.23
C GLU A 218 -23.30 4.19 -2.71
N ILE A 219 -23.27 2.87 -2.84
CA ILE A 219 -22.17 2.06 -3.37
C ILE A 219 -22.52 1.72 -4.82
N GLY A 220 -21.83 2.38 -5.76
CA GLY A 220 -22.02 2.19 -7.20
C GLY A 220 -21.02 1.19 -7.76
N GLY A 221 -21.50 0.05 -8.26
CA GLY A 221 -20.68 -0.93 -8.97
C GLY A 221 -20.72 -0.71 -10.49
N HIS A 222 -19.57 -0.75 -11.16
CA HIS A 222 -19.48 -0.58 -12.61
C HIS A 222 -18.69 -1.72 -13.29
N THR A 223 -19.04 -2.02 -14.54
CA THR A 223 -18.33 -2.97 -15.39
C THR A 223 -17.75 -2.29 -16.62
N ASP A 224 -16.87 -2.99 -17.34
CA ASP A 224 -16.53 -2.61 -18.71
C ASP A 224 -17.64 -3.03 -19.70
N SER A 225 -17.48 -2.64 -20.97
CA SER A 225 -18.46 -2.83 -22.05
C SER A 225 -18.50 -4.25 -22.63
N ARG A 226 -17.72 -5.18 -22.08
CA ARG A 226 -17.65 -6.55 -22.60
C ARG A 226 -18.63 -7.43 -21.83
N GLY A 227 -19.38 -8.25 -22.56
CA GLY A 227 -20.46 -9.08 -22.00
C GLY A 227 -21.82 -8.56 -22.42
N SER A 228 -22.90 -9.21 -21.96
CA SER A 228 -24.25 -8.68 -22.17
C SER A 228 -24.59 -7.67 -21.10
N ASP A 229 -25.39 -6.66 -21.43
CA ASP A 229 -25.89 -5.65 -20.50
C ASP A 229 -26.51 -6.29 -19.24
N SER A 230 -27.31 -7.35 -19.43
CA SER A 230 -27.95 -8.08 -18.34
C SER A 230 -26.94 -8.73 -17.38
N TYR A 231 -25.89 -9.33 -17.93
CA TYR A 231 -24.82 -9.95 -17.15
C TYR A 231 -24.02 -8.88 -16.40
N ASN A 232 -23.66 -7.79 -17.08
CA ASN A 232 -22.91 -6.69 -16.50
C ASN A 232 -23.69 -5.97 -15.39
N ARG A 233 -25.01 -5.79 -15.56
CA ARG A 233 -25.91 -5.30 -14.51
C ARG A 233 -25.96 -6.21 -13.30
N GLN A 234 -26.15 -7.51 -13.51
CA GLN A 234 -26.18 -8.47 -12.41
C GLN A 234 -24.84 -8.52 -11.66
N LEU A 235 -23.73 -8.65 -12.39
CA LEU A 235 -22.39 -8.74 -11.80
C LEU A 235 -22.03 -7.49 -11.00
N SER A 236 -22.32 -6.30 -11.51
CA SER A 236 -22.08 -5.06 -10.76
C SER A 236 -22.96 -4.94 -9.53
N GLN A 237 -24.21 -5.39 -9.58
CA GLN A 237 -25.11 -5.39 -8.42
C GLN A 237 -24.61 -6.35 -7.34
N GLU A 238 -24.25 -7.58 -7.70
CA GLU A 238 -23.72 -8.58 -6.76
C GLU A 238 -22.43 -8.09 -6.09
N ARG A 239 -21.55 -7.41 -6.83
CA ARG A 239 -20.33 -6.80 -6.28
C ARG A 239 -20.62 -5.65 -5.33
N ALA A 240 -21.54 -4.75 -5.70
CA ALA A 240 -21.94 -3.65 -4.82
C ALA A 240 -22.56 -4.18 -3.53
N GLU A 241 -23.37 -5.25 -3.61
CA GLU A 241 -23.96 -5.90 -2.44
C GLU A 241 -22.91 -6.60 -1.57
N ALA A 242 -21.89 -7.23 -2.17
CA ALA A 242 -20.79 -7.81 -1.41
C ALA A 242 -20.00 -6.75 -0.62
N VAL A 243 -19.78 -5.57 -1.21
CA VAL A 243 -19.17 -4.42 -0.51
C VAL A 243 -20.09 -3.94 0.62
N LYS A 244 -21.39 -3.76 0.34
CA LYS A 244 -22.38 -3.41 1.37
C LYS A 244 -22.32 -4.39 2.55
N GLN A 245 -22.38 -5.69 2.29
CA GLN A 245 -22.35 -6.72 3.32
C GLN A 245 -21.07 -6.64 4.15
N TYR A 246 -19.91 -6.44 3.50
CA TYR A 246 -18.64 -6.28 4.20
C TYR A 246 -18.65 -5.12 5.20
N LEU A 247 -19.22 -3.98 4.80
CA LEU A 247 -19.36 -2.79 5.64
C LEU A 247 -20.33 -3.05 6.81
N VAL A 248 -21.48 -3.71 6.55
CA VAL A 248 -22.45 -4.06 7.60
C VAL A 248 -21.84 -5.00 8.64
N ASP A 249 -21.10 -6.02 8.20
CA ASP A 249 -20.44 -6.99 9.08
C ASP A 249 -19.43 -6.33 10.04
N ARG A 250 -18.99 -5.11 9.74
CA ARG A 250 -18.07 -4.31 10.55
C ARG A 250 -18.73 -3.16 11.31
N GLY A 251 -20.05 -3.12 11.32
CA GLY A 251 -20.84 -2.22 12.16
C GLY A 251 -21.36 -0.96 11.46
N VAL A 252 -21.28 -0.88 10.13
CA VAL A 252 -22.02 0.15 9.38
C VAL A 252 -23.50 -0.21 9.38
N ASP A 253 -24.36 0.76 9.69
CA ASP A 253 -25.81 0.55 9.63
C ASP A 253 -26.28 0.37 8.18
N GLY A 254 -26.88 -0.79 7.91
CA GLY A 254 -27.36 -1.20 6.59
C GLY A 254 -28.48 -0.32 6.03
N GLU A 255 -29.21 0.42 6.87
CA GLU A 255 -30.23 1.39 6.44
C GLU A 255 -29.61 2.65 5.82
N ASN A 256 -28.37 2.97 6.21
CA ASN A 256 -27.67 4.15 5.74
C ASN A 256 -26.88 3.90 4.45
N ILE A 257 -26.88 2.67 3.94
CA ILE A 257 -26.12 2.29 2.76
C ILE A 257 -26.97 1.59 1.70
N ALA A 258 -26.82 2.02 0.45
CA ALA A 258 -27.49 1.43 -0.70
C ALA A 258 -26.46 0.85 -1.68
N ALA A 259 -26.73 -0.31 -2.25
CA ALA A 259 -25.88 -0.92 -3.27
C ALA A 259 -26.58 -0.89 -4.63
N ILE A 260 -25.93 -0.30 -5.64
CA ILE A 260 -26.49 -0.14 -6.99
C ILE A 260 -25.50 -0.63 -8.05
N GLY A 261 -25.94 -1.61 -8.85
CA GLY A 261 -25.23 -2.12 -10.01
C GLY A 261 -25.50 -1.29 -11.28
N TYR A 262 -24.53 -0.46 -11.66
CA TYR A 262 -24.63 0.37 -12.86
C TYR A 262 -24.30 -0.38 -14.16
N GLY A 263 -23.71 -1.58 -14.08
CA GLY A 263 -23.16 -2.29 -15.22
C GLY A 263 -22.24 -1.39 -16.02
N GLU A 264 -22.39 -1.44 -17.34
CA GLU A 264 -21.62 -0.62 -18.29
C GLU A 264 -22.28 0.73 -18.63
N THR A 265 -23.44 1.04 -18.04
CA THR A 265 -24.28 2.18 -18.48
C THR A 265 -23.76 3.57 -18.08
N ARG A 266 -22.71 3.62 -17.27
CA ARG A 266 -22.05 4.87 -16.83
C ARG A 266 -20.53 4.74 -17.01
N PRO A 267 -20.02 4.68 -18.26
CA PRO A 267 -18.59 4.59 -18.53
C PRO A 267 -17.91 5.94 -18.20
N VAL A 268 -16.75 5.87 -17.57
CA VAL A 268 -15.86 7.04 -17.39
C VAL A 268 -14.93 7.23 -18.58
N ASP A 269 -14.68 6.14 -19.33
CA ASP A 269 -14.02 6.18 -20.63
C ASP A 269 -14.82 5.35 -21.63
N THR A 270 -15.24 5.97 -22.73
CA THR A 270 -16.01 5.30 -23.79
C THR A 270 -15.12 4.63 -24.84
N ALA A 271 -13.80 4.76 -24.74
CA ALA A 271 -12.88 4.08 -25.65
C ALA A 271 -12.96 2.55 -25.48
N ASP A 272 -12.73 1.83 -26.57
CA ASP A 272 -12.70 0.36 -26.58
C ASP A 272 -11.26 -0.15 -26.47
N THR A 273 -10.62 0.13 -25.33
CA THR A 273 -9.24 -0.28 -25.06
C THR A 273 -9.10 -0.96 -23.69
N PRO A 274 -8.07 -1.80 -23.47
CA PRO A 274 -7.81 -2.41 -22.17
C PRO A 274 -7.74 -1.41 -21.01
N GLU A 275 -7.17 -0.23 -21.25
CA GLU A 275 -7.04 0.85 -20.28
C GLU A 275 -8.42 1.44 -19.93
N ALA A 276 -9.26 1.70 -20.93
CA ALA A 276 -10.62 2.20 -20.73
C ALA A 276 -11.47 1.19 -19.93
N TRP A 277 -11.39 -0.10 -20.29
CA TRP A 277 -12.07 -1.16 -19.57
C TRP A 277 -11.61 -1.25 -18.11
N ALA A 278 -10.31 -1.11 -17.86
CA ALA A 278 -9.78 -1.09 -16.50
C ALA A 278 -10.32 0.09 -15.67
N ARG A 279 -10.43 1.28 -16.26
CA ARG A 279 -11.04 2.44 -15.59
C ARG A 279 -12.54 2.27 -15.34
N ASN A 280 -13.25 1.60 -16.24
CA ASN A 280 -14.70 1.38 -16.10
C ASN A 280 -15.05 0.32 -15.07
N ARG A 281 -14.20 -0.70 -14.85
CA ARG A 281 -14.35 -1.68 -13.75
C ARG A 281 -13.99 -1.05 -12.42
N ARG A 282 -14.92 -0.31 -11.80
CA ARG A 282 -14.68 0.45 -10.58
C ARG A 282 -15.84 0.37 -9.60
N THR A 283 -15.57 0.74 -8.36
CA THR A 283 -16.58 0.99 -7.33
C THR A 283 -16.51 2.45 -6.92
N GLU A 284 -17.65 3.12 -6.86
CA GLU A 284 -17.78 4.50 -6.43
C GLU A 284 -18.65 4.60 -5.17
N PHE A 285 -18.43 5.65 -4.39
CA PHE A 285 -19.25 5.96 -3.22
C PHE A 285 -19.80 7.37 -3.35
N LYS A 286 -21.11 7.50 -3.20
CA LYS A 286 -21.80 8.80 -3.25
C LYS A 286 -22.49 9.07 -1.92
N VAL A 287 -22.21 10.23 -1.34
CA VAL A 287 -22.78 10.65 -0.06
C VAL A 287 -23.95 11.61 -0.31
N SER A 288 -25.06 11.43 0.40
CA SER A 288 -26.22 12.32 0.36
C SER A 288 -26.80 12.58 1.75
N ALA A 289 -27.51 13.71 1.89
CA ALA A 289 -28.33 13.95 3.07
C ALA A 289 -29.44 12.88 3.19
N ARG A 290 -29.93 12.71 4.42
CA ARG A 290 -31.09 11.88 4.75
C ARG A 290 -32.39 12.64 4.55
#